data_AF-A0A8D8PIF1-F1
#
_entry.id   AF-A0A8D8PIF1-F1
#
_cell.length_a   1.000
_cell.length_b   1.000
_cell.length_c   1.000
_cell.angle_alpha   90.00
_cell.angle_beta   90.00
_cell.angle_gamma   90.00
#
_symmetry.space_group_name_H-M   'P 1'
#
loop_
_entity.id
_entity.type
_entity.pdbx_description
1 polymer ?
#
loop_
_entity_poly.entity_id
_entity_poly.type
_entity_poly.pdbx_seq_one_letter_code
_entity_poly.pdbx_strand_id
1 'polypeptide(L)'
;MTDKESIQAEITAQGDVVRKLKAAKEDKSKIDEEVAKLLALKAKLQGLDGGGAEPGNKNITLKTPKGTRDYGPESMALRQRIFDKVIAVFKKHGAETIDTPVFELKEVLTGKYGEDSKLIYD
;
A
#
# COMPACT_ATOMS: atom_id res chain seq x y z
N MET A 1 -18.72 15.45 -34.92
CA MET A 1 -18.62 15.15 -33.48
C MET A 1 -17.45 14.21 -33.33
N THR A 2 -16.44 14.58 -32.55
CA THR A 2 -15.18 13.81 -32.51
C THR A 2 -15.34 12.61 -31.58
N ASP A 3 -14.85 11.42 -31.97
CA ASP A 3 -14.98 10.17 -31.19
C ASP A 3 -14.49 10.31 -29.74
N LYS A 4 -13.56 11.24 -29.49
CA LYS A 4 -13.05 11.61 -28.16
C LYS A 4 -14.10 12.24 -27.25
N GLU A 5 -14.92 13.14 -27.78
CA GLU A 5 -15.99 13.80 -27.01
C GLU A 5 -17.05 12.78 -26.58
N SER A 6 -17.38 11.81 -27.44
CA SER A 6 -18.30 10.72 -27.12
C SER A 6 -17.76 9.83 -26.00
N ILE A 7 -16.48 9.43 -26.09
CA ILE A 7 -15.85 8.57 -25.08
C ILE A 7 -15.71 9.31 -23.74
N GLN A 8 -15.43 10.62 -23.76
CA GLN A 8 -15.36 11.43 -22.54
C GLN A 8 -16.73 11.57 -21.86
N ALA A 9 -17.82 11.69 -22.63
CA ALA A 9 -19.18 11.69 -22.10
C ALA A 9 -19.54 10.34 -21.47
N GLU A 10 -19.16 9.23 -22.11
CA GLU A 10 -19.36 7.86 -21.58
C GLU A 10 -18.57 7.62 -20.27
N ILE A 11 -17.32 8.10 -20.19
CA ILE A 11 -16.51 8.04 -18.96
C ILE A 11 -17.18 8.79 -17.82
N THR A 12 -17.77 9.96 -18.10
CA THR A 12 -18.45 10.78 -17.10
C THR A 12 -19.72 10.07 -16.61
N ALA A 13 -20.53 9.56 -17.52
CA ALA A 13 -21.75 8.81 -17.19
C ALA A 13 -21.44 7.55 -16.36
N GLN A 14 -20.44 6.77 -16.79
CA GLN A 14 -20.00 5.57 -16.09
C GLN A 14 -19.43 5.88 -14.70
N GLY A 15 -18.73 7.02 -14.56
CA GLY A 15 -18.23 7.50 -13.27
C GLY A 15 -19.34 7.83 -12.28
N ASP A 16 -20.44 8.41 -12.75
CA ASP A 16 -21.61 8.71 -11.92
C ASP A 16 -22.38 7.45 -11.49
N VAL A 17 -22.44 6.43 -12.35
CA VAL A 17 -22.98 5.11 -11.99
C VAL A 17 -22.16 4.49 -10.87
N VAL A 18 -20.83 4.46 -10.98
CA VAL A 18 -19.95 3.93 -9.93
C VAL A 18 -20.11 4.69 -8.61
N ARG A 19 -20.25 6.02 -8.64
CA ARG A 19 -20.51 6.83 -7.43
C ARG A 19 -21.85 6.47 -6.80
N LYS A 20 -22.92 6.34 -7.58
CA LYS A 20 -24.26 5.96 -7.09
C LYS A 20 -24.24 4.56 -6.46
N LEU A 21 -23.61 3.58 -7.11
CA LEU A 21 -23.50 2.21 -6.57
C LEU A 21 -22.72 2.16 -5.26
N LYS A 22 -21.63 2.94 -5.15
CA LYS A 22 -20.86 3.07 -3.90
C LYS A 22 -21.64 3.77 -2.79
N ALA A 23 -22.42 4.80 -3.13
CA ALA A 23 -23.27 5.51 -2.18
C ALA A 23 -24.43 4.63 -1.67
N ALA A 24 -25.01 3.81 -2.56
CA ALA A 24 -26.07 2.85 -2.25
C ALA A 24 -25.57 1.60 -1.49
N LYS A 25 -24.24 1.42 -1.33
CA LYS A 25 -23.61 0.23 -0.71
C LYS A 25 -24.07 -1.09 -1.35
N GLU A 26 -24.19 -1.07 -2.68
CA GLU A 26 -24.51 -2.25 -3.49
C GLU A 26 -23.41 -3.33 -3.39
N ASP A 27 -23.72 -4.51 -3.94
CA ASP A 27 -22.79 -5.64 -3.95
C ASP A 27 -21.42 -5.26 -4.53
N LYS A 28 -20.37 -5.65 -3.82
CA LYS A 28 -18.98 -5.37 -4.20
C LYS A 28 -18.64 -5.89 -5.59
N SER A 29 -19.20 -7.04 -5.99
CA SER A 29 -19.04 -7.60 -7.35
C SER A 29 -19.53 -6.64 -8.42
N LYS A 30 -20.71 -6.04 -8.23
CA LYS A 30 -21.32 -5.10 -9.18
C LYS A 30 -20.51 -3.81 -9.26
N ILE A 31 -19.98 -3.33 -8.12
CA ILE A 31 -19.13 -2.14 -8.09
C ILE A 31 -17.82 -2.40 -8.85
N ASP A 32 -17.20 -3.56 -8.65
CA ASP A 32 -15.92 -3.90 -9.28
C ASP A 32 -16.07 -4.08 -10.81
N GLU A 33 -17.18 -4.68 -11.28
CA GLU A 33 -17.50 -4.79 -12.70
C GLU A 33 -17.64 -3.42 -13.39
N GLU A 34 -18.39 -2.50 -12.79
CA GLU A 34 -18.61 -1.16 -13.36
C GLU A 34 -17.35 -0.27 -13.28
N VAL A 35 -16.49 -0.49 -12.27
CA VAL A 35 -15.16 0.13 -12.17
C VAL A 35 -14.23 -0.40 -13.27
N ALA A 36 -14.27 -1.70 -13.58
CA ALA A 36 -13.49 -2.28 -14.68
C ALA A 36 -13.89 -1.69 -16.04
N LYS A 37 -15.20 -1.50 -16.28
CA LYS A 37 -15.70 -0.81 -17.49
C LYS A 37 -15.22 0.64 -17.57
N LEU A 38 -15.24 1.38 -16.45
CA LEU A 38 -14.72 2.75 -16.39
C LEU A 38 -13.22 2.82 -16.72
N LEU A 39 -12.43 1.88 -16.22
CA LEU A 39 -10.99 1.79 -16.52
C LEU A 39 -10.73 1.47 -18.00
N ALA A 40 -11.52 0.57 -18.58
CA ALA A 40 -11.41 0.23 -20.00
C ALA A 40 -11.74 1.44 -20.91
N LEU A 41 -12.78 2.23 -20.57
CA LEU A 41 -13.12 3.45 -21.31
C LEU A 41 -12.01 4.51 -21.22
N LYS A 42 -11.41 4.69 -20.03
CA LYS A 42 -10.26 5.59 -19.86
C LYS A 42 -9.03 5.16 -20.66
N ALA A 43 -8.77 3.85 -20.76
CA ALA A 43 -7.70 3.32 -21.59
C ALA A 43 -7.96 3.56 -23.09
N LYS A 44 -9.21 3.42 -23.55
CA LYS A 44 -9.59 3.72 -24.94
C LYS A 44 -9.42 5.20 -25.29
N LEU A 45 -9.75 6.10 -24.38
CA LEU A 45 -9.52 7.55 -24.57
C LEU A 45 -8.02 7.85 -24.72
N GLN A 46 -7.19 7.27 -23.85
CA GLN A 46 -5.73 7.41 -23.90
C GLN A 46 -5.12 6.89 -25.21
N GLY A 47 -5.74 5.91 -25.88
CA GLY A 47 -5.29 5.40 -27.17
C GLY A 47 -5.67 6.26 -28.39
N LEU A 48 -6.68 7.14 -28.26
CA LEU A 48 -7.18 8.00 -29.34
C LEU A 48 -6.57 9.41 -29.32
N ASP A 49 -6.14 9.88 -28.16
CA ASP A 49 -5.19 10.99 -28.07
C ASP A 49 -3.84 10.52 -28.61
N GLY A 50 -3.62 10.68 -29.91
CA GLY A 50 -2.34 10.50 -30.60
C GLY A 50 -1.24 11.48 -30.14
N GLY A 51 -1.17 11.78 -28.84
CA GLY A 51 0.03 12.25 -28.18
C GLY A 51 0.95 11.04 -28.02
N GLY A 52 2.02 11.00 -28.81
CA GLY A 52 3.14 10.09 -28.57
C GLY A 52 3.51 10.13 -27.09
N ALA A 53 3.93 8.99 -26.57
CA ALA A 53 4.30 8.77 -25.18
C ALA A 53 5.09 9.94 -24.57
N GLU A 54 4.39 10.94 -24.03
CA GLU A 54 4.89 11.63 -22.86
C GLU A 54 5.04 10.51 -21.84
N PRO A 55 6.23 10.33 -21.23
CA PRO A 55 6.41 9.33 -20.19
C PRO A 55 5.36 9.67 -19.16
N GLY A 56 4.28 8.88 -19.17
CA GLY A 56 3.06 9.21 -18.43
C GLY A 56 3.50 9.59 -17.05
N ASN A 57 2.93 10.67 -16.53
CA ASN A 57 3.09 11.07 -15.14
C ASN A 57 2.70 9.85 -14.29
N LYS A 58 3.66 8.95 -14.09
CA LYS A 58 3.56 7.81 -13.21
C LYS A 58 3.42 8.53 -11.90
N ASN A 59 2.20 8.65 -11.41
CA ASN A 59 1.94 9.12 -10.06
C ASN A 59 2.72 8.16 -9.15
N ILE A 60 3.99 8.49 -8.88
CA ILE A 60 4.84 7.77 -7.95
C ILE A 60 4.21 8.07 -6.61
N THR A 61 3.36 7.14 -6.18
CA THR A 61 2.75 7.22 -4.87
C THR A 61 3.86 6.87 -3.88
N LEU A 62 4.43 7.89 -3.26
CA LEU A 62 5.37 7.73 -2.17
C LEU A 62 4.63 7.06 -1.02
N LYS A 63 4.98 5.80 -0.74
CA LYS A 63 4.40 5.00 0.34
C LYS A 63 5.48 4.15 0.96
N THR A 64 5.36 3.91 2.25
CA THR A 64 6.16 2.92 2.95
C THR A 64 5.76 1.51 2.49
N PRO A 65 6.65 0.51 2.59
CA PRO A 65 6.28 -0.89 2.44
C PRO A 65 5.06 -1.25 3.30
N LYS A 66 4.21 -2.15 2.82
CA LYS A 66 3.01 -2.57 3.55
C LYS A 66 3.39 -3.07 4.96
N GLY A 67 2.66 -2.62 5.97
CA GLY A 67 2.91 -2.98 7.37
C GLY A 67 4.03 -2.19 8.05
N THR A 68 4.70 -1.27 7.34
CA THR A 68 5.74 -0.39 7.89
C THR A 68 5.26 1.06 7.98
N ARG A 69 5.81 1.82 8.92
CA ARG A 69 5.46 3.24 9.14
C ARG A 69 6.67 4.04 9.59
N ASP A 70 6.68 5.33 9.29
CA ASP A 70 7.63 6.28 9.86
C ASP A 70 7.19 6.71 11.27
N TYR A 71 8.15 7.06 12.11
CA TYR A 71 7.91 7.62 13.45
C TYR A 71 8.42 9.06 13.48
N GLY A 72 7.49 10.00 13.62
CA GLY A 72 7.82 11.43 13.77
C GLY A 72 8.40 11.78 15.15
N PRO A 73 8.82 13.04 15.36
CA PRO A 73 9.53 13.46 16.57
C PRO A 73 8.79 13.16 17.87
N GLU A 74 7.49 13.42 17.94
CA GLU A 74 6.68 13.18 19.15
C GLU A 74 6.60 11.68 19.50
N SER A 75 6.32 10.84 18.51
CA SER A 75 6.27 9.38 18.71
C SER A 75 7.64 8.81 19.09
N MET A 76 8.72 9.33 18.51
CA MET A 76 10.08 8.93 18.85
C MET A 76 10.46 9.35 20.27
N ALA A 77 10.08 10.55 20.71
CA ALA A 77 10.33 11.02 22.08
C ALA A 77 9.62 10.11 23.12
N LEU A 78 8.38 9.72 22.84
CA LEU A 78 7.66 8.76 23.69
C LEU A 78 8.32 7.38 23.66
N ARG A 79 8.67 6.87 22.47
CA ARG A 79 9.32 5.57 22.30
C ARG A 79 10.65 5.49 23.07
N GLN A 80 11.47 6.53 23.00
CA GLN A 80 12.73 6.60 23.74
C GLN A 80 12.49 6.53 25.25
N ARG A 81 11.53 7.32 25.77
CA ARG A 81 11.18 7.31 27.19
C ARG A 81 10.71 5.93 27.67
N ILE A 82 10.06 5.14 26.81
CA ILE A 82 9.65 3.77 27.13
C ILE A 82 10.88 2.85 27.15
N PHE A 83 11.72 2.90 26.12
CA PHE A 83 12.93 2.08 26.07
C PHE A 83 13.87 2.35 27.24
N ASP A 84 14.07 3.61 27.63
CA ASP A 84 14.92 3.98 28.76
C ASP A 84 14.47 3.30 30.06
N LYS A 85 13.15 3.22 30.30
CA LYS A 85 12.59 2.53 31.48
C LYS A 85 12.87 1.03 31.43
N VAL A 86 12.67 0.39 30.28
CA VAL A 86 12.89 -1.05 30.10
C VAL A 86 14.38 -1.39 30.26
N ILE A 87 15.26 -0.62 29.62
CA ILE A 87 16.71 -0.77 29.69
C ILE A 87 17.19 -0.58 31.13
N ALA A 88 16.66 0.39 31.87
CA ALA A 88 17.02 0.61 33.27
C ALA A 88 16.73 -0.62 34.14
N VAL A 89 15.62 -1.32 33.91
CA VAL A 89 15.29 -2.56 34.60
C VAL A 89 16.30 -3.66 34.25
N PHE A 90 16.58 -3.88 32.96
CA PHE A 90 17.57 -4.89 32.55
C PHE A 90 18.97 -4.64 33.13
N LYS A 91 19.43 -3.38 33.11
CA LYS A 91 20.71 -2.99 33.73
C LYS A 91 20.72 -3.23 35.23
N LYS A 92 19.62 -2.96 35.93
CA LYS A 92 19.48 -3.25 37.37
C LYS A 92 19.68 -4.73 37.70
N HIS A 93 19.34 -5.62 36.76
CA HIS A 93 19.52 -7.06 36.91
C HIS A 93 20.82 -7.59 36.29
N GLY A 94 21.74 -6.72 35.88
CA GLY A 94 23.07 -7.10 35.37
C GLY A 94 23.06 -7.67 33.94
N ALA A 95 22.02 -7.42 33.16
CA ALA A 95 21.98 -7.85 31.77
C ALA A 95 22.93 -7.02 30.89
N GLU A 96 23.62 -7.69 29.96
CA GLU A 96 24.46 -7.06 28.94
C GLU A 96 23.69 -6.90 27.63
N THR A 97 24.05 -5.88 26.84
CA THR A 97 23.43 -5.63 25.54
C THR A 97 24.28 -6.25 24.43
N ILE A 98 23.63 -7.02 23.56
CA ILE A 98 24.20 -7.47 22.29
C ILE A 98 23.37 -6.90 21.14
N ASP A 99 23.99 -6.77 19.97
CA ASP A 99 23.33 -6.34 18.75
C ASP A 99 23.65 -7.34 17.64
N THR A 100 22.67 -7.67 16.82
CA THR A 100 22.77 -8.68 15.76
C THR A 100 22.34 -8.09 14.42
N PRO A 101 22.86 -8.57 13.28
CA PRO A 101 22.36 -8.18 11.98
C PRO A 101 20.83 -8.34 11.87
N VAL A 102 20.20 -7.52 11.04
CA VAL A 102 18.72 -7.52 10.88
C VAL A 102 18.18 -8.78 10.19
N PHE A 103 19.06 -9.53 9.50
CA PHE A 103 18.74 -10.78 8.82
C PHE A 103 19.74 -11.88 9.23
N GLU A 104 19.31 -13.12 9.06
CA GLU A 104 20.10 -14.33 9.34
C GLU A 104 20.01 -15.29 8.15
N LEU A 105 20.89 -16.30 8.11
CA LEU A 105 20.77 -17.36 7.11
C LEU A 105 19.43 -18.10 7.27
N LYS A 106 18.77 -18.41 6.14
CA LYS A 106 17.47 -19.10 6.15
C LYS A 106 17.48 -20.40 6.94
N GLU A 107 18.56 -21.16 6.86
CA GLU A 107 18.76 -22.40 7.62
C GLU A 107 18.78 -22.18 9.14
N VAL A 108 19.22 -21.00 9.60
CA VAL A 108 19.23 -20.64 11.03
C VAL A 108 17.82 -20.35 11.54
N LEU A 109 16.91 -19.88 10.68
CA LEU A 109 15.54 -19.53 11.05
C LEU A 109 14.53 -20.68 10.80
N THR A 110 14.83 -21.58 9.88
CA THR A 110 13.93 -22.65 9.47
C THR A 110 13.73 -23.68 10.59
N GLY A 111 12.49 -24.10 10.83
CA GLY A 111 12.14 -25.15 11.79
C GLY A 111 12.06 -24.71 13.26
N LYS A 112 12.42 -23.46 13.59
CA LYS A 112 12.35 -22.93 14.97
C LYS A 112 10.96 -22.47 15.40
N TYR A 113 10.13 -22.04 14.45
CA TYR A 113 8.86 -21.36 14.73
C TYR A 113 7.62 -22.15 14.31
N GLY A 114 7.76 -23.45 14.01
CA GLY A 114 6.63 -24.30 13.60
C GLY A 114 5.89 -23.73 12.38
N GLU A 115 4.55 -23.68 12.46
CA GLU A 115 3.68 -23.17 11.39
C GLU A 115 3.90 -21.69 11.06
N ASP A 116 4.40 -20.89 12.01
CA ASP A 116 4.62 -19.46 11.82
C ASP A 116 5.87 -19.16 10.97
N SER A 117 6.69 -20.18 10.67
CA SER A 117 7.83 -20.04 9.76
C SER A 117 7.41 -19.53 8.36
N LYS A 118 6.15 -19.74 7.97
CA LYS A 118 5.55 -19.21 6.72
C LYS A 118 5.44 -17.68 6.67
N LEU A 119 5.63 -17.00 7.81
CA LEU A 119 5.57 -15.54 7.94
C LEU A 119 6.95 -14.88 7.92
N ILE A 120 8.04 -15.65 7.80
CA ILE A 120 9.40 -15.12 7.64
C ILE A 120 9.52 -14.44 6.27
N TYR A 121 10.11 -13.25 6.24
CA TYR A 121 10.53 -12.59 5.00
C TYR A 121 11.79 -13.28 4.46
N ASP A 122 11.70 -13.80 3.24
CA ASP A 122 12.79 -14.43 2.47
C ASP A 122 13.17 -13.54 1.28
#